data_AF-A0A2A2R6B3-F1
#
_entry.id   AF-A0A2A2R6B3-F1
#
_cell.length_a   1.000
_cell.length_b   1.000
_cell.length_c   1.000
_cell.angle_alpha   90.00
_cell.angle_beta   90.00
_cell.angle_gamma   90.00
#
_symmetry.space_group_name_H-M   'P 1'
#
loop_
_entity.id
_entity.type
_entity.pdbx_description
1 polymer ?
#
loop_
_entity_poly.entity_id
_entity_poly.type
_entity_poly.pdbx_seq_one_letter_code
_entity_poly.pdbx_strand_id
1 'polypeptide(L)'
;MNPILAFGLPSGGEWFVILFIALLVFGPKKLPELARGLGRSLGEFKKAKDEFDRELHAAANEVKSPTQAQAPQATAQAEQPAAPALLPPVYEQAEANATTAMPTPAPAAQTVPQTKPV
;
A
#
# COMPACT_ATOMS: atom_id res chain seq x y z
N MET A 1 19.10 -18.06 -4.89
CA MET A 1 18.43 -17.02 -5.69
C MET A 1 17.61 -17.74 -6.74
N ASN A 2 16.28 -17.79 -6.58
CA ASN A 2 15.43 -18.70 -7.34
C ASN A 2 14.77 -17.93 -8.50
N PRO A 3 15.20 -18.12 -9.76
CA PRO A 3 14.62 -17.40 -10.91
C PRO A 3 13.18 -17.81 -11.23
N ILE A 4 12.63 -18.81 -10.55
CA ILE A 4 11.28 -19.36 -10.77
C ILE A 4 10.19 -18.32 -10.50
N LEU A 5 10.41 -17.37 -9.58
CA LEU A 5 9.42 -16.32 -9.29
C LEU A 5 9.42 -15.20 -10.35
N ALA A 6 10.53 -14.96 -11.04
CA ALA A 6 10.59 -14.03 -12.17
C ALA A 6 10.09 -14.66 -13.47
N PHE A 7 10.20 -15.98 -13.61
CA PHE A 7 9.64 -16.75 -14.74
C PHE A 7 8.16 -17.15 -14.54
N GLY A 8 7.60 -16.88 -13.35
CA GLY A 8 6.19 -17.15 -13.03
C GLY A 8 5.21 -16.08 -13.51
N LEU A 9 5.73 -14.92 -13.93
CA LEU A 9 4.93 -13.87 -14.54
C LEU A 9 5.07 -13.95 -16.07
N PRO A 10 3.98 -14.20 -16.81
CA PRO A 10 4.01 -14.27 -18.26
C PRO A 10 4.55 -12.95 -18.83
N SER A 11 5.73 -13.01 -19.43
CA SER A 11 6.54 -11.83 -19.81
C SER A 11 5.98 -11.05 -21.01
N GLY A 12 4.96 -11.60 -21.69
CA GLY A 12 4.20 -10.94 -22.74
C GLY A 12 3.66 -11.92 -23.78
N GLY A 13 4.47 -12.89 -24.20
CA GLY A 13 4.06 -13.92 -25.16
C GLY A 13 3.06 -14.91 -24.57
N GLU A 14 3.29 -15.33 -23.34
CA GLU A 14 2.43 -16.26 -22.61
C GLU A 14 1.01 -15.70 -22.36
N TRP A 15 0.83 -14.38 -22.31
CA TRP A 15 -0.51 -13.76 -22.24
C TRP A 15 -1.37 -14.08 -23.46
N PHE A 16 -0.77 -14.11 -24.65
CA PHE A 16 -1.49 -14.50 -25.87
C PHE A 16 -1.94 -15.95 -25.81
N VAL A 17 -1.17 -16.85 -25.21
CA VAL A 17 -1.56 -18.27 -25.04
C VAL A 17 -2.75 -18.38 -24.09
N ILE A 18 -2.71 -17.69 -22.96
CA ILE A 18 -3.83 -17.68 -22.00
C ILE A 18 -5.08 -17.09 -22.66
N LEU A 19 -4.94 -16.00 -23.40
CA LEU A 19 -6.04 -15.37 -24.12
C LEU A 19 -6.59 -16.32 -25.19
N PHE A 20 -5.73 -17.01 -25.94
CA PHE A 20 -6.14 -17.98 -26.95
C PHE A 20 -6.94 -19.14 -26.32
N ILE A 21 -6.48 -19.70 -25.19
CA ILE A 21 -7.22 -20.74 -24.46
C ILE A 21 -8.57 -20.20 -23.97
N ALA A 22 -8.61 -19.00 -23.43
CA ALA A 22 -9.87 -18.35 -23.03
C ALA A 22 -10.82 -18.15 -24.22
N LEU A 23 -10.30 -17.77 -25.40
CA LEU A 23 -11.07 -17.68 -26.64
C LEU A 23 -11.58 -19.05 -27.12
N LEU A 24 -10.87 -20.15 -26.86
CA LEU A 24 -11.36 -21.49 -27.20
C LEU A 24 -12.52 -21.92 -26.28
N VAL A 25 -12.43 -21.60 -24.98
CA VAL A 25 -13.47 -21.93 -24.00
C VAL A 25 -14.72 -21.07 -24.17
N PHE A 26 -14.53 -19.75 -24.25
CA PHE A 26 -15.64 -18.79 -24.33
C PHE A 26 -16.05 -18.47 -25.77
N GLY A 27 -15.15 -18.57 -26.73
CA GLY A 27 -15.36 -18.20 -28.13
C GLY A 27 -14.92 -16.77 -28.46
N PRO A 28 -14.42 -16.51 -29.68
CA PRO A 28 -13.98 -15.18 -30.12
C PRO A 28 -15.13 -14.16 -30.21
N LYS A 29 -16.39 -14.62 -30.30
CA LYS A 29 -17.57 -13.77 -30.33
C LYS A 29 -18.05 -13.34 -28.93
N LYS A 30 -17.77 -14.12 -27.88
CA LYS A 30 -18.31 -13.88 -26.54
C LYS A 30 -17.52 -12.85 -25.74
N LEU A 31 -16.20 -12.83 -25.88
CA LEU A 31 -15.36 -11.78 -25.26
C LEU A 31 -15.78 -10.35 -25.63
N PRO A 32 -15.93 -9.98 -26.92
CA PRO A 32 -16.36 -8.63 -27.28
C PRO A 32 -17.82 -8.36 -26.89
N GLU A 33 -18.69 -9.37 -26.91
CA GLU A 33 -20.08 -9.24 -26.47
C GLU A 33 -20.16 -8.91 -24.97
N LEU A 34 -19.41 -9.63 -24.12
CA LEU A 34 -19.30 -9.37 -22.69
C LEU A 34 -18.63 -8.02 -22.40
N ALA A 35 -17.56 -7.69 -23.11
CA ALA A 35 -16.87 -6.41 -22.95
C ALA A 35 -17.78 -5.21 -23.30
N ARG A 36 -18.62 -5.33 -24.35
CA ARG A 36 -19.60 -4.29 -24.70
C ARG A 36 -20.68 -4.14 -23.63
N GLY A 37 -21.17 -5.24 -23.06
CA GLY A 37 -22.14 -5.21 -21.96
C GLY A 37 -21.56 -4.57 -20.69
N LEU A 38 -20.39 -5.04 -20.26
CA LEU A 38 -19.69 -4.52 -19.08
C LEU A 38 -19.30 -3.05 -19.28
N GLY A 39 -18.80 -2.68 -20.46
CA GLY A 39 -18.42 -1.32 -20.79
C GLY A 39 -19.58 -0.33 -20.76
N ARG A 40 -20.76 -0.75 -21.24
CA ARG A 40 -22.00 0.04 -21.10
C ARG A 40 -22.37 0.24 -19.64
N SER A 41 -22.38 -0.85 -18.84
CA SER A 41 -22.68 -0.78 -17.41
C SER A 41 -21.71 0.14 -16.66
N LEU A 42 -20.41 0.04 -16.93
CA LEU A 42 -19.39 0.87 -16.29
C LEU A 42 -19.48 2.33 -16.74
N GLY A 43 -19.87 2.57 -18.01
CA GLY A 43 -20.13 3.91 -18.53
C GLY A 43 -21.29 4.60 -17.84
N GLU A 44 -22.44 3.94 -17.72
CA GLU A 44 -23.60 4.48 -16.99
C GLU A 44 -23.29 4.67 -15.51
N PHE A 45 -22.58 3.72 -14.89
CA PHE A 45 -22.13 3.84 -13.50
C PHE A 45 -21.24 5.06 -13.28
N LYS A 46 -20.27 5.30 -14.19
CA LYS A 46 -19.39 6.47 -14.11
C LYS A 46 -20.16 7.77 -14.28
N LYS A 47 -21.12 7.82 -15.21
CA LYS A 47 -21.99 8.99 -15.40
C LYS A 47 -22.84 9.28 -14.16
N ALA A 48 -23.42 8.25 -13.55
CA ALA A 48 -24.17 8.40 -12.30
C ALA A 48 -23.28 8.89 -11.14
N LYS A 49 -22.05 8.36 -11.03
CA LYS A 49 -21.05 8.82 -10.05
C LYS A 49 -20.70 10.30 -10.26
N ASP A 50 -20.47 10.71 -11.50
CA ASP A 50 -20.08 12.09 -11.81
C ASP A 50 -21.23 13.08 -11.57
N GLU A 51 -22.48 12.68 -11.83
CA GLU A 51 -23.66 13.47 -11.46
C GLU A 51 -23.79 13.61 -9.94
N PHE A 52 -23.63 12.51 -9.20
CA PHE A 52 -23.67 12.50 -7.74
C PHE A 52 -22.58 13.38 -7.12
N ASP A 53 -21.34 13.31 -7.62
CA ASP A 53 -20.25 14.19 -7.16
C ASP A 53 -20.59 15.67 -7.42
N ARG A 54 -21.25 15.99 -8.54
CA ARG A 54 -21.65 17.35 -8.89
C ARG A 54 -22.77 17.87 -7.99
N GLU A 55 -23.77 17.04 -7.70
CA GLU A 55 -24.85 17.35 -6.76
C GLU A 55 -24.32 17.55 -5.34
N LEU A 56 -23.42 16.68 -4.87
CA LEU A 56 -22.77 16.82 -3.57
C LEU A 56 -21.96 18.12 -3.46
N HIS A 57 -21.19 18.46 -4.50
CA HIS A 57 -20.43 19.72 -4.54
C HIS A 57 -21.36 20.95 -4.58
N ALA A 58 -22.46 20.88 -5.34
CA ALA A 58 -23.44 21.96 -5.39
C ALA A 58 -24.10 22.16 -4.01
N ALA A 59 -24.56 21.09 -3.38
CA ALA A 59 -25.15 21.11 -2.05
C ALA A 59 -24.16 21.62 -0.98
N ALA A 60 -22.89 21.21 -1.05
CA ALA A 60 -21.85 21.67 -0.13
C ALA A 60 -21.54 23.18 -0.29
N ASN A 61 -21.68 23.73 -1.50
CA ASN A 61 -21.43 25.14 -1.77
C ASN A 61 -22.64 26.02 -1.39
N GLU A 62 -23.86 25.49 -1.50
CA GLU A 62 -25.10 26.18 -1.12
C GLU A 62 -25.24 26.32 0.40
N VAL A 63 -24.78 25.34 1.18
CA VAL A 63 -24.73 25.43 2.66
C VAL A 63 -23.71 26.47 3.15
N LYS A 64 -22.75 26.88 2.31
CA LYS A 64 -21.66 27.79 2.69
C LYS A 64 -21.89 29.28 2.38
N SER A 65 -23.04 29.64 1.80
CA SER A 65 -23.34 31.04 1.44
C SER A 65 -24.58 31.60 2.13
N PRO A 66 -24.40 32.25 3.29
CA PRO A 66 -25.05 33.51 3.57
C PRO A 66 -23.98 34.62 3.67
N THR A 67 -24.17 35.69 2.88
CA THR A 67 -23.53 37.00 3.03
C THR A 67 -22.04 37.11 2.65
N GLN A 68 -21.77 37.49 1.39
CA GLN A 68 -20.51 38.12 1.00
C GLN A 68 -20.67 39.65 1.10
N ALA A 69 -20.24 40.21 2.22
CA ALA A 69 -19.99 41.65 2.38
C ALA A 69 -18.53 41.94 1.96
N GLN A 70 -18.34 43.00 1.18
CA GLN A 70 -17.04 43.43 0.65
C GLN A 70 -16.25 44.27 1.67
N ALA A 71 -14.96 43.90 1.84
CA ALA A 71 -13.71 44.70 2.04
C ALA A 71 -13.62 45.71 3.22
N PRO A 72 -12.44 46.15 3.74
CA PRO A 72 -11.10 46.19 3.11
C PRO A 72 -9.83 45.93 4.00
N GLN A 73 -8.69 45.79 3.30
CA GLN A 73 -7.30 46.17 3.66
C GLN A 73 -6.42 45.29 4.57
N ALA A 74 -5.43 44.68 3.88
CA ALA A 74 -4.00 44.64 4.19
C ALA A 74 -3.55 45.04 5.62
N THR A 75 -2.96 44.09 6.33
CA THR A 75 -1.86 44.34 7.27
C THR A 75 -0.97 43.09 7.35
N ALA A 76 0.34 43.33 7.36
CA ALA A 76 1.43 42.47 7.82
C ALA A 76 1.87 41.29 6.95
N GLN A 77 2.87 41.59 6.12
CA GLN A 77 4.05 40.73 6.01
C GLN A 77 4.62 40.36 7.39
N ALA A 78 5.20 39.16 7.47
CA ALA A 78 6.18 38.70 8.46
C ALA A 78 5.68 38.42 9.88
N GLU A 79 5.16 37.20 10.09
CA GLU A 79 5.66 36.38 11.19
C GLU A 79 5.77 34.94 10.70
N GLN A 80 7.02 34.56 10.41
CA GLN A 80 7.46 33.21 10.17
C GLN A 80 7.92 32.68 11.52
N PRO A 81 7.13 31.85 12.23
CA PRO A 81 7.67 31.06 13.32
C PRO A 81 8.55 30.02 12.65
N ALA A 82 9.84 30.14 12.92
CA ALA A 82 10.85 29.17 12.55
C ALA A 82 10.31 27.75 12.78
N ALA A 83 10.20 26.99 11.69
CA ALA A 83 10.16 25.55 11.78
C ALA A 83 11.38 25.12 12.62
N PRO A 84 11.21 24.44 13.76
CA PRO A 84 12.28 23.62 14.27
C PRO A 84 12.51 22.57 13.18
N ALA A 85 13.62 22.72 12.47
CA ALA A 85 14.15 21.68 11.63
C ALA A 85 14.07 20.37 12.42
N LEU A 86 13.23 19.45 11.97
CA LEU A 86 13.23 18.08 12.46
C LEU A 86 14.59 17.51 12.05
N LEU A 87 15.54 17.59 12.99
CA LEU A 87 16.81 16.91 12.89
C LEU A 87 16.48 15.41 12.75
N PRO A 88 17.08 14.68 11.79
CA PRO A 88 16.90 13.25 11.73
C PRO A 88 17.39 12.63 13.06
N PRO A 89 16.69 11.64 13.64
CA PRO A 89 17.29 10.86 14.71
C PRO A 89 18.54 10.18 14.14
N VAL A 90 19.69 10.64 14.63
CA VAL A 90 20.97 9.96 14.51
C VAL A 90 20.78 8.56 15.08
N TYR A 91 20.74 7.54 14.22
CA TYR A 91 20.94 6.16 14.65
C TYR A 91 22.43 6.00 14.94
N GLU A 92 22.72 6.11 16.24
CA GLU A 92 23.97 5.78 16.90
C GLU A 92 24.60 4.51 16.29
N GLN A 93 25.77 4.68 15.68
CA GLN A 93 26.64 3.59 15.26
C GLN A 93 27.59 3.23 16.42
N ALA A 94 27.34 2.10 17.09
CA ALA A 94 28.26 1.39 17.98
C ALA A 94 27.63 0.00 18.22
N GLU A 95 28.20 -1.17 17.94
CA GLU A 95 29.59 -1.63 17.98
C GLU A 95 29.81 -2.74 16.92
N ALA A 96 30.83 -2.57 16.11
CA ALA A 96 31.51 -3.63 15.38
C ALA A 96 32.98 -3.66 15.80
N ASN A 97 33.27 -4.20 16.99
CA ASN A 97 34.47 -4.90 17.49
C ASN A 97 34.26 -5.01 19.02
N ALA A 98 34.69 -6.00 19.79
CA ALA A 98 35.87 -6.84 19.81
C ALA A 98 35.52 -8.16 20.56
N THR A 99 35.98 -9.31 20.09
CA THR A 99 37.07 -10.11 20.69
C THR A 99 36.89 -10.56 22.15
N THR A 100 36.84 -11.88 22.32
CA THR A 100 37.69 -12.69 23.24
C THR A 100 37.79 -12.30 24.72
N ALA A 101 37.33 -13.21 25.60
CA ALA A 101 38.12 -13.86 26.68
C ALA A 101 37.37 -14.04 28.04
N MET A 102 36.92 -15.28 28.31
CA MET A 102 37.05 -16.08 29.57
C MET A 102 36.55 -15.47 30.93
N PRO A 103 36.55 -16.20 32.09
CA PRO A 103 36.30 -17.61 32.42
C PRO A 103 35.28 -17.83 33.61
N THR A 104 34.68 -19.04 33.73
CA THR A 104 34.50 -19.83 35.00
C THR A 104 33.58 -19.25 36.13
N PRO A 105 33.03 -20.02 37.12
CA PRO A 105 33.16 -21.45 37.48
C PRO A 105 31.85 -22.26 37.62
N ALA A 106 32.03 -23.58 37.63
CA ALA A 106 31.12 -24.59 38.20
C ALA A 106 30.95 -24.44 39.74
N PRO A 107 29.89 -25.02 40.31
CA PRO A 107 30.14 -26.05 41.32
C PRO A 107 29.18 -27.26 41.28
N ALA A 108 29.78 -28.43 41.51
CA ALA A 108 29.33 -29.61 42.27
C ALA A 108 27.81 -29.96 42.27
N ALA A 109 27.41 -31.06 41.62
CA ALA A 109 27.38 -32.42 42.17
C ALA A 109 26.28 -32.67 43.22
N GLN A 110 25.33 -33.56 42.88
CA GLN A 110 24.71 -34.61 43.73
C GLN A 110 23.61 -35.34 42.91
N THR A 111 23.89 -36.55 42.38
CA THR A 111 23.49 -37.90 42.88
C THR A 111 22.00 -38.25 42.68
N VAL A 112 21.63 -38.96 41.58
CA VAL A 112 21.25 -40.42 41.45
C VAL A 112 19.98 -40.88 42.20
N PRO A 113 19.32 -42.01 41.85
CA PRO A 113 18.98 -42.67 40.56
C PRO A 113 17.48 -43.14 40.51
N GLN A 114 17.09 -43.93 39.49
CA GLN A 114 15.89 -44.83 39.33
C GLN A 114 15.00 -44.42 38.14
N THR A 115 14.51 -45.29 37.23
CA THR A 115 14.50 -46.77 37.13
C THR A 115 14.21 -47.18 35.69
N LYS A 116 14.74 -48.35 35.34
CA LYS A 116 14.79 -49.04 34.03
C LYS A 116 13.39 -49.36 33.43
N PRO A 117 13.26 -49.51 32.10
CA PRO A 117 12.06 -50.02 31.45
C PRO A 117 12.09 -51.56 31.33
N VAL A 118 10.97 -52.22 31.68
CA VAL A 118 10.31 -53.40 31.06
C VAL A 118 8.95 -53.58 31.74
#